data_AF-L2FUV0-F1
#
_entry.id   AF-L2FUV0-F1
#
_cell.length_a   1.000
_cell.length_b   1.000
_cell.length_c   1.000
_cell.angle_alpha   90.00
_cell.angle_beta   90.00
_cell.angle_gamma   90.00
#
_symmetry.space_group_name_H-M   'P 1'
#
loop_
_entity.id
_entity.type
_entity.pdbx_description
1 polymer ?
#
loop_
_entity_poly.entity_id
_entity_poly.type
_entity_poly.pdbx_seq_one_letter_code
_entity_poly.pdbx_strand_id
1 'polypeptide(L)'
;MKAYAVILSLATLAACQAPQPPPAPAPNDTPACAEAKILAGGIALNIQIQQQEQAGLAAVMQSLQANPVNMQQFQVAKSNLLSFVSDGIQVRQANQLIAPSGNGAAQGLAVVANAQLSELQKVAGLTGNPQQDNPVTQSLQMDFSGGIQQNMKNQQAALTGC
;
A
#
# COMPACT_ATOMS: atom_id res chain seq x y z
N MET A 1 -1.03 -59.61 7.79
CA MET A 1 -1.28 -58.84 6.55
C MET A 1 -0.92 -57.39 6.82
N LYS A 2 -0.13 -56.78 5.94
CA LYS A 2 0.58 -55.50 6.15
C LYS A 2 -0.39 -54.33 6.33
N ALA A 3 -0.19 -53.53 7.37
CA ALA A 3 -0.81 -52.22 7.53
C ALA A 3 -0.01 -51.19 6.73
N TYR A 4 -0.65 -50.53 5.76
CA TYR A 4 -0.06 -49.41 5.03
C TYR A 4 -0.33 -48.12 5.77
N ALA A 5 0.74 -47.46 6.22
CA ALA A 5 0.69 -46.09 6.70
C ALA A 5 0.55 -45.14 5.51
N VAL A 6 -0.57 -44.44 5.41
CA VAL A 6 -0.72 -43.29 4.52
C VAL A 6 -0.20 -42.08 5.28
N ILE A 7 1.01 -41.65 4.92
CA ILE A 7 1.57 -40.38 5.37
C ILE A 7 0.88 -39.29 4.55
N LEU A 8 -0.05 -38.56 5.18
CA LEU A 8 -0.69 -37.39 4.60
C LEU A 8 0.27 -36.20 4.75
N SER A 9 0.96 -35.86 3.67
CA SER A 9 1.79 -34.66 3.59
C SER A 9 0.93 -33.40 3.70
N LEU A 10 1.16 -32.59 4.74
CA LEU A 10 0.61 -31.24 4.84
C LEU A 10 1.42 -30.31 3.94
N ALA A 11 0.86 -29.94 2.80
CA ALA A 11 1.33 -28.80 2.03
C ALA A 11 0.96 -27.52 2.78
N THR A 12 1.96 -26.80 3.29
CA THR A 12 1.79 -25.44 3.81
C THR A 12 1.52 -24.50 2.64
N LEU A 13 0.25 -24.15 2.43
CA LEU A 13 -0.11 -22.99 1.62
C LEU A 13 0.42 -21.74 2.32
N ALA A 14 1.39 -21.07 1.71
CA ALA A 14 1.72 -19.68 2.01
C ALA A 14 0.52 -18.82 1.57
N ALA A 15 -0.46 -18.67 2.46
CA ALA A 15 -1.55 -17.72 2.27
C ALA A 15 -0.96 -16.31 2.32
N CYS A 16 -1.16 -15.51 1.28
CA CYS A 16 -1.04 -14.07 1.36
C CYS A 16 -2.04 -13.58 2.42
N GLN A 17 -1.59 -13.42 3.66
CA GLN A 17 -2.43 -12.95 4.75
C GLN A 17 -2.85 -11.52 4.43
N ALA A 18 -4.17 -11.30 4.33
CA ALA A 18 -4.71 -9.96 4.29
C ALA A 18 -4.22 -9.18 5.53
N PRO A 19 -3.86 -7.90 5.40
CA PRO A 19 -3.34 -7.10 6.50
C PRO A 19 -4.32 -7.16 7.67
N GLN A 20 -3.88 -7.72 8.80
CA GLN A 20 -4.68 -7.77 10.01
C GLN A 20 -4.78 -6.36 10.59
N PRO A 21 -5.93 -5.96 11.16
CA PRO A 21 -6.04 -4.67 11.81
C PRO A 21 -5.03 -4.60 12.97
N PRO A 22 -4.32 -3.47 13.13
CA PRO A 22 -3.35 -3.32 14.20
C PRO A 22 -4.06 -3.33 15.57
N PRO A 23 -3.40 -3.83 16.63
CA PRO A 23 -3.98 -3.83 17.96
C PRO A 23 -4.19 -2.39 18.45
N ALA A 24 -5.34 -2.11 19.06
CA ALA A 24 -5.62 -0.82 19.67
C ALA A 24 -4.79 -0.60 20.95
N PRO A 25 -4.47 0.66 21.30
CA PRO A 25 -3.87 0.99 22.60
C PRO A 25 -4.71 0.47 23.77
N ALA A 26 -4.05 -0.08 24.79
CA ALA A 26 -4.66 -0.62 26.00
C ALA A 26 -4.28 0.21 27.24
N PRO A 27 -5.09 0.20 28.32
CA PRO A 27 -4.85 1.03 29.50
C PRO A 27 -3.50 0.81 30.21
N ASN A 28 -2.89 -0.37 30.04
CA ASN A 28 -1.62 -0.74 30.67
C ASN A 28 -0.42 -0.64 29.72
N ASP A 29 -0.62 -0.12 28.50
CA ASP A 29 0.50 0.12 27.59
C ASP A 29 1.42 1.19 28.14
N THR A 30 2.73 1.02 27.95
CA THR A 30 3.65 2.14 28.12
C THR A 30 3.31 3.24 27.10
N PRO A 31 3.63 4.52 27.35
CA PRO A 31 3.40 5.58 26.38
C PRO A 31 3.97 5.25 24.98
N ALA A 32 5.20 4.72 24.93
CA ALA A 32 5.83 4.30 23.68
C ALA A 32 5.07 3.17 22.96
N CYS A 33 4.51 2.22 23.71
CA CYS A 33 3.65 1.17 23.17
C CYS A 33 2.33 1.72 22.60
N ALA A 34 1.70 2.66 23.31
CA ALA A 34 0.47 3.28 22.85
C ALA A 34 0.71 4.09 21.56
N GLU A 35 1.79 4.87 21.49
CA GLU A 35 2.21 5.60 20.30
C GLU A 35 2.54 4.67 19.13
N ALA A 36 3.27 3.57 19.38
CA ALA A 36 3.56 2.53 18.40
C ALA A 36 2.28 1.92 17.79
N LYS A 37 1.26 1.65 18.62
CA LYS A 37 -0.03 1.13 18.15
C LYS A 37 -0.81 2.17 17.34
N ILE A 38 -0.77 3.45 17.72
CA ILE A 38 -1.34 4.55 16.92
C ILE A 38 -0.65 4.64 15.57
N LEU A 39 0.69 4.59 15.54
CA LEU A 39 1.47 4.58 14.30
C LEU A 39 1.09 3.38 13.41
N ALA A 40 1.00 2.17 13.99
CA ALA A 40 0.58 0.99 13.26
C ALA A 40 -0.84 1.13 12.67
N GLY A 41 -1.74 1.82 13.38
CA GLY A 41 -3.05 2.26 12.92
C GLY A 41 -2.98 3.14 11.67
N GLY A 42 -2.18 4.19 11.72
CA GLY A 42 -1.97 5.08 10.57
C GLY A 42 -1.32 4.38 9.38
N ILE A 43 -0.41 3.44 9.61
CA ILE A 43 0.19 2.62 8.54
C ILE A 43 -0.85 1.68 7.92
N ALA A 44 -1.78 1.12 8.72
CA ALA A 44 -2.89 0.34 8.19
C ALA A 44 -3.75 1.16 7.21
N LEU A 45 -4.04 2.42 7.55
CA LEU A 45 -4.75 3.35 6.68
C LEU A 45 -3.97 3.59 5.37
N ASN A 46 -2.65 3.71 5.42
CA ASN A 46 -1.85 3.79 4.18
C ASN A 46 -1.98 2.55 3.30
N ILE A 47 -2.01 1.36 3.89
CA ILE A 47 -2.18 0.12 3.12
C ILE A 47 -3.55 0.11 2.44
N GLN A 48 -4.61 0.51 3.15
CA GLN A 48 -5.94 0.62 2.58
C GLN A 48 -6.01 1.65 1.44
N ILE A 49 -5.40 2.82 1.60
CA ILE A 49 -5.34 3.82 0.53
C ILE A 49 -4.59 3.28 -0.68
N GLN A 50 -3.46 2.59 -0.50
CA GLN A 50 -2.74 2.00 -1.63
C GLN A 50 -3.53 0.91 -2.36
N GLN A 51 -4.44 0.20 -1.67
CA GLN A 51 -5.39 -0.69 -2.35
C GLN A 51 -6.37 0.10 -3.22
N GLN A 52 -6.79 1.30 -2.79
CA GLN A 52 -7.57 2.21 -3.62
C GLN A 52 -6.74 2.80 -4.77
N GLU A 53 -5.46 3.10 -4.56
CA GLU A 53 -4.52 3.51 -5.62
C GLU A 53 -4.41 2.41 -6.70
N GLN A 54 -4.30 1.13 -6.32
CA GLN A 54 -4.32 0.01 -7.27
C GLN A 54 -5.65 -0.13 -8.02
N ALA A 55 -6.78 0.03 -7.34
CA ALA A 55 -8.10 0.00 -7.97
C ALA A 55 -8.29 1.18 -8.95
N GLY A 56 -7.86 2.37 -8.56
CA GLY A 56 -7.87 3.56 -9.42
C GLY A 56 -6.97 3.40 -10.64
N LEU A 57 -5.79 2.81 -10.48
CA LEU A 57 -4.89 2.48 -11.58
C LEU A 57 -5.52 1.45 -12.54
N ALA A 58 -6.18 0.42 -12.02
CA ALA A 58 -6.89 -0.54 -12.84
C ALA A 58 -8.00 0.14 -13.68
N ALA A 59 -8.72 1.11 -13.12
CA ALA A 59 -9.71 1.90 -13.86
C ALA A 59 -9.08 2.76 -14.98
N VAL A 60 -7.91 3.36 -14.72
CA VAL A 60 -7.12 4.08 -15.74
C VAL A 60 -6.72 3.11 -16.86
N MET A 61 -6.13 1.97 -16.51
CA MET A 61 -5.71 0.96 -17.48
C MET A 61 -6.89 0.45 -18.32
N GLN A 62 -8.05 0.23 -17.70
CA GLN A 62 -9.28 -0.16 -18.39
C GLN A 62 -9.73 0.91 -19.40
N SER A 63 -9.63 2.18 -19.06
CA SER A 63 -10.00 3.28 -19.96
C SER A 63 -9.06 3.38 -21.17
N LEU A 64 -7.78 3.07 -21.01
CA LEU A 64 -6.78 3.06 -22.08
C LEU A 64 -6.97 1.90 -23.07
N GLN A 65 -7.70 0.84 -22.68
CA GLN A 65 -7.99 -0.30 -23.56
C GLN A 65 -9.14 -0.03 -24.53
N ALA A 66 -9.95 1.02 -24.32
CA ALA A 66 -11.03 1.38 -25.23
C ALA A 66 -10.48 1.88 -26.59
N ASN A 67 -11.17 1.55 -27.69
CA ASN A 67 -10.79 1.98 -29.03
C ASN A 67 -11.99 2.57 -29.80
N PRO A 68 -12.06 3.90 -30.01
CA PRO A 68 -11.11 4.90 -29.50
C PRO A 68 -11.20 5.05 -27.97
N VAL A 69 -10.12 5.57 -27.35
CA VAL A 69 -10.11 5.86 -25.92
C VAL A 69 -11.23 6.84 -25.59
N ASN A 70 -12.03 6.51 -24.57
CA ASN A 70 -13.02 7.44 -24.03
C ASN A 70 -12.32 8.42 -23.09
N MET A 71 -11.99 9.60 -23.61
CA MET A 71 -11.24 10.61 -22.86
C MET A 71 -11.97 11.10 -21.60
N GLN A 72 -13.31 11.11 -21.58
CA GLN A 72 -14.05 11.49 -20.38
C GLN A 72 -13.87 10.44 -19.27
N GLN A 73 -14.00 9.15 -19.61
CA GLN A 73 -13.79 8.06 -18.65
C GLN A 73 -12.34 8.03 -18.16
N PHE A 74 -11.37 8.24 -19.05
CA PHE A 74 -9.96 8.34 -18.68
C PHE A 74 -9.70 9.47 -17.68
N GLN A 75 -10.21 10.69 -17.93
CA GLN A 75 -9.98 11.82 -17.02
C GLN A 75 -10.63 11.61 -15.65
N VAL A 76 -11.82 10.99 -15.59
CA VAL A 76 -12.46 10.63 -14.32
C VAL A 76 -11.60 9.61 -13.56
N ALA A 77 -11.15 8.54 -14.23
CA ALA A 77 -10.29 7.52 -13.60
C ALA A 77 -8.97 8.12 -13.11
N LYS A 78 -8.32 8.96 -13.93
CA LYS A 78 -7.10 9.68 -13.57
C LYS A 78 -7.31 10.60 -12.37
N SER A 79 -8.40 11.37 -12.34
CA SER A 79 -8.71 12.25 -11.22
C SER A 79 -8.90 11.48 -9.91
N ASN A 80 -9.62 10.36 -9.96
CA ASN A 80 -9.81 9.51 -8.78
C ASN A 80 -8.48 8.93 -8.29
N LEU A 81 -7.63 8.47 -9.22
CA LEU A 81 -6.29 7.97 -8.87
C LEU A 81 -5.43 9.07 -8.24
N LEU A 82 -5.46 10.30 -8.77
CA LEU A 82 -4.74 11.44 -8.18
C LEU A 82 -5.22 11.73 -6.75
N SER A 83 -6.52 11.66 -6.48
CA SER A 83 -7.06 11.84 -5.14
C SER A 83 -6.51 10.80 -4.17
N PHE A 84 -6.53 9.51 -4.54
CA PHE A 84 -5.98 8.46 -3.67
C PHE A 84 -4.48 8.61 -3.41
N VAL A 85 -3.69 8.94 -4.44
CA VAL A 85 -2.25 9.21 -4.27
C VAL A 85 -2.03 10.41 -3.33
N SER A 86 -2.82 11.47 -3.46
CA SER A 86 -2.75 12.65 -2.59
C SER A 86 -3.12 12.33 -1.14
N ASP A 87 -4.22 11.61 -0.92
CA ASP A 87 -4.66 11.18 0.42
C ASP A 87 -3.59 10.33 1.09
N GLY A 88 -3.01 9.40 0.33
CA GLY A 88 -1.95 8.54 0.82
C GLY A 88 -0.70 9.34 1.22
N ILE A 89 -0.29 10.34 0.43
CA ILE A 89 0.82 11.25 0.79
C ILE A 89 0.56 11.91 2.14
N GLN A 90 -0.65 12.46 2.34
CA GLN A 90 -1.00 13.15 3.58
C GLN A 90 -0.91 12.21 4.79
N VAL A 91 -1.45 10.99 4.68
CA VAL A 91 -1.39 10.02 5.78
C VAL A 91 0.05 9.56 6.03
N ARG A 92 0.89 9.39 5.00
CA ARG A 92 2.32 9.05 5.18
C ARG A 92 3.09 10.15 5.88
N GLN A 93 2.82 11.42 5.54
CA GLN A 93 3.40 12.56 6.23
C GLN A 93 2.95 12.62 7.70
N ALA A 94 1.67 12.36 7.98
CA ALA A 94 1.17 12.28 9.35
C ALA A 94 1.86 11.14 10.14
N ASN A 95 2.01 9.97 9.54
CA ASN A 95 2.70 8.82 10.15
C ASN A 95 4.17 9.13 10.48
N GLN A 96 4.86 9.90 9.64
CA GLN A 96 6.22 10.37 9.92
C GLN A 96 6.30 11.27 11.15
N LEU A 97 5.33 12.18 11.30
CA LEU A 97 5.31 13.14 12.40
C LEU A 97 5.03 12.48 13.76
N ILE A 98 4.26 11.39 13.77
CA ILE A 98 3.90 10.67 15.00
C ILE A 98 4.80 9.47 15.28
N ALA A 99 5.78 9.17 14.42
CA ALA A 99 6.66 8.03 14.62
C ALA A 99 7.56 8.28 15.85
N PRO A 100 7.51 7.41 16.88
CA PRO A 100 8.36 7.58 18.06
C PRO A 100 9.84 7.52 17.68
N SER A 101 10.67 8.31 18.36
CA SER A 101 12.12 8.26 18.14
C SER A 101 12.66 6.86 18.40
N GLY A 102 13.46 6.34 17.47
CA GLY A 102 14.01 4.98 17.54
C GLY A 102 13.03 3.87 17.16
N ASN A 103 11.79 4.19 16.76
CA ASN A 103 10.85 3.19 16.27
C ASN A 103 11.35 2.55 14.97
N GLY A 104 11.24 1.22 14.86
CA GLY A 104 11.75 0.44 13.73
C GLY A 104 11.11 0.78 12.38
N ALA A 105 9.93 1.39 12.37
CA ALA A 105 9.24 1.80 11.14
C ALA A 105 9.82 3.07 10.49
N ALA A 106 10.55 3.91 11.23
CA ALA A 106 10.91 5.26 10.79
C ALA A 106 11.66 5.29 9.44
N GLN A 107 12.65 4.41 9.25
CA GLN A 107 13.40 4.34 7.99
C GLN A 107 12.51 3.91 6.82
N GLY A 108 11.68 2.89 7.02
CA GLY A 108 10.80 2.40 5.97
C GLY A 108 9.65 3.36 5.65
N LEU A 109 9.20 4.17 6.61
CA LEU A 109 8.28 5.27 6.36
C LEU A 109 8.92 6.32 5.43
N ALA A 110 10.23 6.56 5.55
CA ALA A 110 10.93 7.56 4.74
C ALA A 110 11.08 7.09 3.29
N VAL A 111 11.35 5.79 3.11
CA VAL A 111 11.36 5.15 1.79
C VAL A 111 10.03 5.35 1.08
N VAL A 112 8.91 5.01 1.74
CA VAL A 112 7.59 5.17 1.10
C VAL A 112 7.26 6.64 0.87
N ALA A 113 7.57 7.57 1.78
CA ALA A 113 7.32 8.99 1.58
C ALA A 113 8.05 9.56 0.34
N ASN A 114 9.29 9.13 0.10
CA ASN A 114 10.08 9.59 -1.04
C ASN A 114 9.60 9.05 -2.39
N ALA A 115 9.07 7.82 -2.43
CA ALA A 115 8.55 7.22 -3.66
C ALA A 115 7.35 7.99 -4.25
N GLN A 116 6.61 8.69 -3.38
CA GLN A 116 5.26 9.18 -3.68
C GLN A 116 5.24 10.39 -4.57
N LEU A 117 6.27 11.22 -4.46
CA LEU A 117 6.42 12.36 -5.33
C LEU A 117 6.59 11.88 -6.78
N SER A 118 7.30 10.78 -6.99
CA SER A 118 7.43 10.14 -8.30
C SER A 118 6.10 9.54 -8.76
N GLU A 119 5.37 8.85 -7.88
CA GLU A 119 4.04 8.29 -8.18
C GLU A 119 3.05 9.41 -8.60
N LEU A 120 3.00 10.51 -7.84
CA LEU A 120 2.17 11.67 -8.16
C LEU A 120 2.51 12.27 -9.52
N GLN A 121 3.81 12.45 -9.82
CA GLN A 121 4.28 12.96 -11.11
C GLN A 121 3.90 12.02 -12.27
N LYS A 122 4.08 10.71 -12.10
CA LYS A 122 3.70 9.70 -13.09
C LYS A 122 2.20 9.74 -13.38
N VAL A 123 1.36 9.74 -12.34
CA VAL A 123 -0.10 9.81 -12.51
C VAL A 123 -0.51 11.14 -13.16
N ALA A 124 0.03 12.27 -12.69
CA ALA A 124 -0.27 13.58 -13.26
C ALA A 124 0.13 13.68 -14.74
N GLY A 125 1.19 12.98 -15.14
CA GLY A 125 1.71 12.94 -16.50
C GLY A 125 0.92 12.08 -17.49
N LEU A 126 -0.02 11.24 -17.04
CA LEU A 126 -0.81 10.38 -17.94
C LEU A 126 -1.65 11.22 -18.92
N THR A 127 -1.63 10.89 -20.20
CA THR A 127 -2.20 11.72 -21.27
C THR A 127 -3.49 11.18 -21.87
N GLY A 128 -3.79 9.90 -21.66
CA GLY A 128 -4.85 9.15 -22.34
C GLY A 128 -4.38 8.50 -23.63
N ASN A 129 -3.09 8.61 -23.97
CA ASN A 129 -2.47 7.95 -25.12
C ASN A 129 -1.91 6.59 -24.69
N PRO A 130 -2.49 5.46 -25.14
CA PRO A 130 -2.05 4.13 -24.69
C PRO A 130 -0.57 3.83 -24.97
N GLN A 131 -0.03 4.34 -26.07
CA GLN A 131 1.38 4.14 -26.45
C GLN A 131 2.35 4.81 -25.47
N GLN A 132 1.93 5.92 -24.86
CA GLN A 132 2.71 6.65 -23.85
C GLN A 132 2.43 6.17 -22.44
N ASP A 133 1.16 5.88 -22.13
CA ASP A 133 0.69 5.65 -20.77
C ASP A 133 0.82 4.18 -20.33
N ASN A 134 0.80 3.21 -21.25
CA ASN A 134 0.90 1.79 -20.87
C ASN A 134 2.22 1.45 -20.13
N PRO A 135 3.40 1.95 -20.55
CA PRO A 135 4.62 1.76 -19.76
C PRO A 135 4.57 2.45 -18.39
N VAL A 136 3.97 3.63 -18.31
CA VAL A 136 3.86 4.39 -17.05
C VAL A 136 2.93 3.68 -16.06
N THR A 137 1.78 3.19 -16.52
CA THR A 137 0.83 2.44 -15.69
C THR A 137 1.41 1.11 -15.20
N GLN A 138 2.22 0.42 -16.00
CA GLN A 138 2.96 -0.77 -15.53
C GLN A 138 4.00 -0.43 -14.45
N SER A 139 4.72 0.69 -14.59
CA SER A 139 5.61 1.17 -13.53
C SER A 139 4.84 1.50 -12.25
N LEU A 140 3.74 2.23 -12.35
CA LEU A 140 2.89 2.58 -11.21
C LEU A 140 2.34 1.34 -10.49
N GLN A 141 1.98 0.29 -11.23
CA GLN A 141 1.50 -0.96 -10.65
C GLN A 141 2.56 -1.62 -9.76
N MET A 142 3.83 -1.57 -10.18
CA MET A 142 4.96 -2.07 -9.39
C MET A 142 5.24 -1.16 -8.19
N ASP A 143 5.21 0.15 -8.38
CA ASP A 143 5.43 1.14 -7.32
C ASP A 143 4.41 0.96 -6.19
N PHE A 144 3.10 0.92 -6.50
CA PHE A 144 2.05 0.71 -5.51
C PHE A 144 2.15 -0.65 -4.82
N SER A 145 2.45 -1.72 -5.56
CA SER A 145 2.65 -3.04 -4.94
C SER A 145 3.86 -3.06 -3.99
N GLY A 146 4.97 -2.43 -4.39
CA GLY A 146 6.16 -2.30 -3.55
C GLY A 146 5.90 -1.44 -2.30
N GLY A 147 5.18 -0.34 -2.46
CA GLY A 147 4.73 0.53 -1.37
C GLY A 147 3.86 -0.21 -0.35
N ILE A 148 2.93 -1.05 -0.79
CA ILE A 148 2.08 -1.86 0.10
C ILE A 148 2.95 -2.81 0.91
N GLN A 149 3.84 -3.55 0.24
CA GLN A 149 4.74 -4.49 0.91
C GLN A 149 5.64 -3.78 1.93
N GLN A 150 6.15 -2.60 1.60
CA GLN A 150 6.96 -1.82 2.53
C GLN A 150 6.13 -1.33 3.72
N ASN A 151 4.89 -0.90 3.52
CA ASN A 151 4.01 -0.50 4.62
C ASN A 151 3.61 -1.67 5.51
N MET A 152 3.41 -2.87 4.98
CA MET A 152 3.20 -4.07 5.81
C MET A 152 4.41 -4.35 6.70
N LYS A 153 5.63 -4.21 6.18
CA LYS A 153 6.87 -4.32 6.97
C LYS A 153 6.95 -3.22 8.03
N ASN A 154 6.63 -1.98 7.67
CA ASN A 154 6.63 -0.85 8.60
C ASN A 154 5.60 -1.04 9.71
N GLN A 155 4.42 -1.57 9.40
CA GLN A 155 3.39 -1.84 10.40
C GLN A 155 3.88 -2.86 11.43
N GLN A 156 4.50 -3.95 10.98
CA GLN A 156 5.09 -4.93 11.88
C GLN A 156 6.23 -4.34 12.70
N ALA A 157 7.12 -3.57 12.05
CA ALA A 157 8.24 -2.92 12.70
C ALA A 157 7.82 -1.85 13.72
N ALA A 158 6.68 -1.18 13.48
CA ALA A 158 6.13 -0.20 14.41
C ALA A 158 5.79 -0.83 15.76
N LEU A 159 5.33 -2.08 15.74
CA LEU A 159 4.91 -2.83 16.92
C LEU A 159 6.04 -3.61 17.58
N THR A 160 7.21 -3.77 16.95
CA THR A 160 8.32 -4.55 17.54
C THR A 160 8.81 -3.91 18.84
N GLY A 161 8.79 -4.68 19.94
CA GLY A 161 9.20 -4.19 21.27
C GLY A 161 8.06 -3.56 22.07
N CYS A 162 6.89 -3.50 21.45
CA CYS A 162 5.58 -3.58 22.06
C CYS A 162 5.02 -5.01 21.88
#